data_AF-A0A956IY77-F1
#
_entry.id   AF-A0A956IY77-F1
#
_cell.length_a   1.000
_cell.length_b   1.000
_cell.length_c   1.000
_cell.angle_alpha   90.00
_cell.angle_beta   90.00
_cell.angle_gamma   90.00
#
_symmetry.space_group_name_H-M   'P 1'
#
loop_
_entity.id
_entity.type
_entity.pdbx_description
1 polymer ?
#
loop_
_entity_poly.entity_id
_entity_poly.type
_entity_poly.pdbx_seq_one_letter_code
_entity_poly.pdbx_strand_id
1 'polypeptide(L)'
;MDRTVAIAFTWTILAGLATAIGSAIGVLARRTNTRSLSVGLGFSAGAMIFAAFGDLFPTAESGLVASLGEEPGTLAAGALLVVGML
;
A
#
# COMPACT_ATOMS: atom_id res chain seq x y z
N MET A 1 18.45 -8.70 -20.65
CA MET A 1 17.45 -8.38 -19.62
C MET A 1 17.86 -7.06 -19.00
N ASP A 2 17.04 -6.04 -19.16
CA ASP A 2 17.30 -4.72 -18.59
C ASP A 2 17.37 -4.81 -17.06
N ARG A 3 18.39 -4.20 -16.46
CA ARG A 3 18.69 -4.27 -15.02
C ARG A 3 17.47 -3.94 -14.15
N THR A 4 16.62 -3.02 -14.61
CA THR A 4 15.36 -2.62 -13.97
C THR A 4 14.36 -3.79 -13.86
N VAL A 5 14.24 -4.60 -14.92
CA VAL A 5 13.32 -5.75 -14.95
C VAL A 5 13.77 -6.82 -13.97
N ALA A 6 15.08 -7.10 -13.91
CA ALA A 6 15.62 -8.08 -12.97
C ALA A 6 15.39 -7.64 -11.50
N ILE A 7 15.62 -6.37 -11.19
CA ILE A 7 15.41 -5.81 -9.84
C ILE A 7 13.92 -5.84 -9.46
N ALA A 8 13.05 -5.34 -10.33
CA ALA A 8 11.61 -5.34 -10.08
C ALA A 8 11.07 -6.76 -9.83
N PHE A 9 11.52 -7.73 -10.63
CA PHE A 9 11.14 -9.13 -10.47
C PHE A 9 11.58 -9.71 -9.13
N THR A 10 12.80 -9.41 -8.67
CA THR A 10 13.27 -9.84 -7.34
C THR A 10 12.40 -9.26 -6.22
N TRP A 11 12.06 -7.96 -6.28
CA TRP A 11 11.16 -7.34 -5.30
C TRP A 11 9.76 -7.97 -5.29
N THR A 12 9.20 -8.27 -6.47
CA THR A 12 7.89 -8.93 -6.58
C THR A 12 7.91 -10.34 -5.99
N ILE A 13 8.95 -11.14 -6.26
CA ILE A 13 9.09 -12.48 -5.66
C ILE A 13 9.21 -12.40 -4.14
N LEU A 14 10.02 -11.48 -3.63
CA LEU A 14 10.19 -11.30 -2.18
C LEU A 14 8.88 -10.88 -1.50
N ALA A 15 8.14 -9.93 -2.08
CA ALA A 15 6.83 -9.52 -1.57
C ALA A 15 5.81 -10.66 -1.61
N GLY A 16 5.81 -11.45 -2.68
CA GLY A 16 4.96 -12.64 -2.81
C GLY A 16 5.27 -13.70 -1.75
N LEU A 17 6.54 -14.01 -1.51
CA LEU A 17 6.98 -14.95 -0.47
C LEU A 17 6.60 -14.46 0.94
N ALA A 18 6.79 -13.17 1.24
CA ALA A 18 6.37 -12.58 2.50
C ALA A 18 4.86 -12.75 2.75
N THR A 19 4.06 -12.55 1.70
CA THR A 19 2.59 -12.71 1.75
C THR A 19 2.18 -14.17 1.93
N ALA A 20 2.86 -15.10 1.25
CA ALA A 20 2.63 -16.54 1.37
C ALA A 20 2.92 -17.04 2.80
N ILE A 21 4.02 -16.57 3.41
CA ILE A 21 4.37 -16.89 4.80
C ILE A 21 3.33 -16.30 5.76
N GLY A 22 2.96 -15.03 5.60
CA GLY A 22 1.94 -14.38 6.43
C GLY A 22 0.57 -15.08 6.35
N SER A 23 0.18 -15.52 5.15
CA SER A 23 -1.02 -16.32 4.90
C SER A 23 -0.96 -17.69 5.61
N ALA A 24 0.14 -18.42 5.49
CA ALA A 24 0.32 -19.72 6.13
C ALA A 24 0.22 -19.63 7.66
N ILE A 25 0.86 -18.62 8.26
CA ILE A 25 0.78 -18.34 9.70
C ILE A 25 -0.66 -17.96 10.09
N GLY A 26 -1.32 -17.10 9.30
CA GLY A 26 -2.69 -16.68 9.54
C GLY A 26 -3.69 -17.85 9.51
N VAL A 27 -3.53 -18.79 8.58
CA VAL A 27 -4.38 -20.00 8.48
C VAL A 27 -4.15 -20.94 9.66
N LEU A 28 -2.89 -21.16 10.09
CA LEU A 28 -2.59 -22.02 11.23
C LEU A 28 -3.02 -21.38 12.57
N ALA A 29 -2.94 -20.05 12.70
CA ALA A 29 -3.33 -19.29 13.89
C ALA A 29 -4.85 -19.20 14.12
N ARG A 30 -5.69 -19.45 13.09
CA ARG A 30 -7.17 -19.41 13.21
C ARG A 30 -7.73 -20.38 14.26
N ARG A 31 -6.98 -21.40 14.70
CA ARG A 31 -7.44 -22.40 15.68
C ARG A 31 -7.31 -21.97 17.15
N THR A 32 -6.65 -20.84 17.50
CA THR A 32 -6.38 -20.56 18.93
C THR A 32 -6.41 -19.08 19.39
N ASN A 33 -6.21 -18.05 18.55
CA ASN A 33 -6.04 -16.70 19.11
C ASN A 33 -6.40 -15.53 18.16
N THR A 34 -7.65 -15.07 18.20
CA THR A 34 -8.15 -13.88 17.48
C THR A 34 -7.40 -12.58 17.82
N ARG A 35 -6.83 -12.47 19.04
CA ARG A 35 -6.08 -11.28 19.48
C ARG A 35 -4.81 -11.07 18.66
N SER A 36 -4.08 -12.15 18.35
CA SER A 36 -2.87 -12.06 17.53
C SER A 36 -3.19 -11.70 16.08
N LEU A 37 -4.31 -12.21 15.56
CA LEU A 37 -4.78 -11.89 14.21
C LEU A 37 -5.14 -10.40 14.08
N SER A 38 -5.84 -9.83 15.06
CA SER A 38 -6.18 -8.40 15.06
C SER A 38 -4.93 -7.50 15.11
N VAL A 39 -3.89 -7.89 15.84
CA VAL A 39 -2.60 -7.17 15.87
C VAL A 39 -1.93 -7.22 14.49
N GLY A 40 -1.90 -8.38 13.84
CA GLY A 40 -1.35 -8.52 12.48
C GLY A 40 -2.11 -7.72 11.43
N LEU A 41 -3.44 -7.71 11.49
CA LEU A 41 -4.29 -6.91 10.61
C LEU A 41 -4.09 -5.41 10.84
N GLY A 42 -4.02 -4.97 12.10
CA GLY A 42 -3.73 -3.57 12.45
C GLY A 42 -2.35 -3.12 11.97
N PHE A 43 -1.34 -3.99 12.10
CA PHE A 43 0.01 -3.72 11.58
C PHE A 43 0.01 -3.56 10.06
N SER A 44 -0.68 -4.46 9.33
CA SER A 44 -0.78 -4.37 7.87
C SER A 44 -1.55 -3.13 7.41
N ALA A 45 -2.63 -2.77 8.10
CA ALA A 45 -3.39 -1.56 7.81
C ALA A 45 -2.53 -0.30 8.02
N GLY A 46 -1.77 -0.24 9.12
CA GLY A 46 -0.86 0.87 9.38
C GLY A 46 0.23 1.04 8.32
N ALA A 47 0.87 -0.05 7.91
CA ALA A 47 1.91 -0.01 6.86
C ALA A 47 1.37 0.51 5.52
N MET A 48 0.16 0.08 5.12
CA MET A 48 -0.46 0.54 3.89
C MET A 48 -0.91 1.99 3.96
N ILE A 49 -1.43 2.46 5.10
CA ILE A 49 -1.76 3.88 5.30
C ILE A 49 -0.51 4.75 5.19
N PHE A 50 0.61 4.31 5.80
CA PHE A 50 1.89 5.04 5.70
C PHE A 50 2.38 5.13 4.26
N ALA A 51 2.35 4.04 3.49
CA ALA A 51 2.73 4.07 2.08
C ALA A 51 1.80 4.96 1.23
N ALA A 52 0.48 4.87 1.47
CA ALA A 52 -0.52 5.64 0.74
C ALA A 52 -0.36 7.15 0.96
N PHE A 53 -0.23 7.62 2.20
CA PHE A 53 -0.09 9.05 2.49
C PHE A 53 1.35 9.56 2.40
N GLY A 54 2.34 8.70 2.64
CA GLY A 54 3.76 9.08 2.66
C GLY A 54 4.40 9.14 1.29
N ASP A 55 4.09 8.21 0.39
CA ASP A 55 4.68 8.14 -0.95
C ASP A 55 3.64 8.40 -2.04
N LEU A 56 2.48 7.74 -1.96
CA LEU A 56 1.53 7.71 -3.07
C LEU A 56 0.77 9.03 -3.24
N PHE A 57 0.28 9.61 -2.13
CA PHE A 57 -0.45 10.87 -2.12
C PHE A 57 0.39 12.07 -2.63
N PRO A 58 1.61 12.34 -2.14
CA PRO A 58 2.41 13.45 -2.65
C PRO A 58 2.80 13.28 -4.12
N THR A 59 3.04 12.03 -4.56
CA THR A 59 3.28 11.73 -5.99
C THR A 59 2.03 12.00 -6.84
N ALA A 60 0.84 11.64 -6.35
CA ALA A 60 -0.42 11.91 -7.04
C ALA A 60 -0.74 13.41 -7.07
N GLU A 61 -0.58 14.11 -5.95
CA GLU A 61 -0.80 15.56 -5.83
C GLU A 61 0.11 16.33 -6.78
N SER A 62 1.41 16.06 -6.78
CA SER A 62 2.36 16.74 -7.69
C SER A 62 2.04 16.50 -9.16
N GLY A 63 1.59 15.30 -9.54
CA GLY A 63 1.13 15.01 -10.91
C GLY A 63 -0.16 15.75 -11.29
N LEU A 64 -1.10 15.87 -10.35
CA LEU A 64 -2.37 16.56 -10.56
C LEU A 64 -2.20 18.09 -10.59
N VAL A 65 -1.39 18.64 -9.71
CA VAL A 65 -1.03 20.07 -9.68
C VAL A 65 -0.33 20.47 -10.97
N ALA A 66 0.58 19.63 -11.49
CA ALA A 66 1.23 19.89 -12.78
C ALA A 66 0.26 19.94 -13.96
N SER A 67 -0.91 19.28 -13.85
CA SER A 67 -1.88 19.15 -14.93
C SER A 67 -3.06 20.12 -14.83
N LEU A 68 -3.52 20.42 -13.60
CA LEU A 68 -4.71 21.25 -13.34
C LEU A 68 -4.41 22.61 -12.70
N GLY A 69 -3.20 22.84 -12.17
CA GLY A 69 -2.83 24.02 -11.37
C GLY A 69 -2.89 23.78 -9.86
N GLU A 70 -2.32 24.69 -9.06
CA GLU A 70 -2.12 24.52 -7.60
C GLU A 70 -3.43 24.30 -6.82
N GLU A 71 -4.40 25.22 -6.91
CA GLU A 71 -5.65 25.10 -6.16
C GLU A 71 -6.51 23.89 -6.58
N PRO A 72 -6.87 23.71 -7.87
CA PRO A 72 -7.73 22.59 -8.26
C PRO A 72 -6.99 21.25 -8.20
N GLY A 73 -5.67 21.22 -8.38
CA GLY A 73 -4.86 20.00 -8.34
C GLY A 73 -4.79 19.37 -6.95
N THR A 74 -4.52 20.17 -5.91
CA THR A 74 -4.49 19.68 -4.51
C THR A 74 -5.89 19.28 -4.04
N LEU A 75 -6.93 20.06 -4.37
CA LEU A 75 -8.32 19.72 -4.05
C LEU A 75 -8.76 18.43 -4.74
N ALA A 76 -8.47 18.28 -6.03
CA ALA A 76 -8.79 17.07 -6.77
C ALA A 76 -8.02 15.86 -6.25
N ALA A 77 -6.75 15.99 -5.87
CA ALA A 77 -5.96 14.88 -5.32
C ALA A 77 -6.54 14.36 -4.00
N GLY A 78 -6.90 15.27 -3.08
CA GLY A 78 -7.60 14.93 -1.85
C GLY A 78 -8.98 14.31 -2.08
N ALA A 79 -9.77 14.92 -2.97
CA ALA A 79 -11.10 14.42 -3.31
C ALA A 79 -11.05 13.02 -3.95
N LEU A 80 -10.14 12.78 -4.89
CA LEU A 80 -9.99 11.48 -5.56
C LEU A 80 -9.57 10.39 -4.58
N LEU A 81 -8.69 10.71 -3.62
CA LEU A 81 -8.28 9.77 -2.59
C LEU A 81 -9.46 9.35 -1.71
N VAL A 82 -10.28 10.31 -1.25
CA VAL A 82 -11.44 10.02 -0.41
C VAL A 82 -12.53 9.28 -1.20
N VAL A 83 -12.77 9.67 -2.44
CA VAL A 83 -13.71 8.97 -3.33
C VAL A 83 -13.24 7.54 -3.62
N GLY A 84 -11.93 7.31 -3.79
CA GLY A 84 -11.37 5.97 -4.00
C GLY A 84 -11.38 5.06 -2.77
N MET A 85 -11.59 5.62 -1.57
CA MET A 85 -11.72 4.86 -0.32
C MET A 85 -13.16 4.43 0.00
N LEU A 86 -14.16 5.02 -0.68
CA LEU A 86 -15.59 4.77 -0.47
C LEU A 86 -16.08 3.58 -1.32
#